data_AF-A0AAN0RHB3-F1
#
_entry.id   AF-A0AAN0RHB3-F1
#
_cell.length_a   1.000
_cell.length_b   1.000
_cell.length_c   1.000
_cell.angle_alpha   90.00
_cell.angle_beta   90.00
_cell.angle_gamma   90.00
#
_symmetry.space_group_name_H-M   'P 1'
#
loop_
_entity.id
_entity.type
_entity.pdbx_description
1 polymer ?
#
loop_
_entity_poly.entity_id
_entity_poly.type
_entity_poly.pdbx_seq_one_letter_code
_entity_poly.pdbx_strand_id
1 'polypeptide(L)'
;MTFEQRKPERQALIEHLLAQDWNVFGTLKFVNGRTIGRSSADKLLRSYWNKMDRLMFGKAAERQNKRVPRWCFAHEGSDSENFHVHFALQAPILDVDHMCCVLNAVWAQHHAQTASLAKNWIMPVQDRAAAASYVTREYWRMGSGTLLDELCWDRTPADTMAQYHHDQQAHRITRAASPLWLRQAQQALNAQKAQYEASGDLQMMERG
;
A
#
# COMPACT_ATOMS: atom_id res chain seq x y z
N MET A 1 -9.03 -22.13 14.32
CA MET A 1 -8.06 -21.42 15.17
C MET A 1 -8.85 -20.61 16.19
N THR A 2 -8.49 -20.72 17.46
CA THR A 2 -9.16 -20.02 18.57
C THR A 2 -8.62 -18.59 18.73
N PHE A 3 -9.40 -17.72 19.36
CA PHE A 3 -8.99 -16.34 19.68
C PHE A 3 -7.63 -16.28 20.41
N GLU A 4 -7.39 -17.23 21.32
CA GLU A 4 -6.14 -17.36 22.08
C GLU A 4 -4.90 -17.64 21.21
N GLN A 5 -5.06 -18.29 20.05
CA GLN A 5 -3.95 -18.51 19.11
C GLN A 5 -3.66 -17.26 18.26
N ARG A 6 -4.71 -16.52 17.89
CA ARG A 6 -4.59 -15.35 17.01
C ARG A 6 -3.93 -14.14 17.67
N LYS A 7 -4.03 -14.02 19.00
CA LYS A 7 -3.43 -12.91 19.76
C LYS A 7 -1.89 -12.92 19.69
N PRO A 8 -1.18 -14.01 20.04
CA PRO A 8 0.28 -14.06 19.91
C PRO A 8 0.73 -14.01 18.44
N GLU A 9 0.00 -14.61 17.51
CA GLU A 9 0.30 -14.51 16.06
C GLU A 9 0.24 -13.06 15.56
N ARG A 10 -0.82 -12.32 15.92
CA ARG A 10 -0.93 -10.89 15.59
C ARG A 10 0.22 -10.08 16.20
N GLN A 11 0.59 -10.37 17.45
CA GLN A 11 1.68 -9.67 18.11
C GLN A 11 3.01 -9.92 17.40
N ALA A 12 3.31 -11.16 17.03
CA ALA A 12 4.50 -11.50 16.25
C ALA A 12 4.51 -10.81 14.87
N LEU A 13 3.35 -10.68 14.23
CA LEU A 13 3.21 -9.97 12.95
C LEU A 13 3.47 -8.46 13.11
N ILE A 14 3.01 -7.85 14.19
CA ILE A 14 3.31 -6.44 14.51
C ILE A 14 4.81 -6.26 14.75
N GLU A 15 5.43 -7.12 15.56
CA GLU A 15 6.87 -7.07 15.83
C GLU A 15 7.69 -7.24 14.56
N HIS A 16 7.30 -8.19 13.70
CA HIS A 16 7.93 -8.39 12.39
C HIS A 16 7.87 -7.11 11.54
N LEU A 17 6.72 -6.44 11.47
CA LEU A 17 6.57 -5.16 10.74
C LEU A 17 7.43 -4.05 11.33
N LEU A 18 7.49 -3.93 12.65
CA LEU A 18 8.25 -2.87 13.32
C LEU A 18 9.78 -3.05 13.22
N ALA A 19 10.23 -4.27 12.94
CA ALA A 19 11.63 -4.56 12.63
C ALA A 19 12.05 -4.11 11.22
N GLN A 20 11.12 -3.60 10.39
CA GLN A 20 11.37 -3.18 9.02
C GLN A 20 11.38 -1.65 8.88
N ASP A 21 12.03 -1.16 7.83
CA ASP A 21 12.21 0.28 7.58
C ASP A 21 11.20 0.87 6.57
N TRP A 22 9.94 0.42 6.63
CA TRP A 22 8.89 1.04 5.81
C TRP A 22 8.57 2.45 6.31
N ASN A 23 8.22 3.31 5.35
CA ASN A 23 7.97 4.73 5.57
C ASN A 23 6.72 5.25 4.85
N VAL A 24 6.00 4.38 4.14
CA VAL A 24 4.70 4.66 3.53
C VAL A 24 3.65 3.73 4.12
N PHE A 25 2.50 4.31 4.47
CA PHE A 25 1.28 3.57 4.75
C PHE A 25 0.25 3.90 3.68
N GLY A 26 -0.54 2.91 3.25
CA GLY A 26 -1.68 3.21 2.40
C GLY A 26 -2.84 2.22 2.47
N THR A 27 -3.93 2.65 1.87
CA THR A 27 -5.21 1.96 1.69
C THR A 27 -5.59 2.05 0.22
N LEU A 28 -5.63 0.90 -0.44
CA LEU A 28 -6.13 0.73 -1.81
C LEU A 28 -7.59 0.31 -1.74
N LYS A 29 -8.49 1.19 -2.19
CA LYS A 29 -9.91 0.88 -2.28
C LYS A 29 -10.30 0.52 -3.70
N PHE A 30 -11.33 -0.30 -3.82
CA PHE A 30 -12.04 -0.53 -5.08
C PHE A 30 -13.21 0.44 -5.21
N VAL A 31 -13.70 0.67 -6.44
CA VAL A 31 -14.89 1.50 -6.68
C VAL A 31 -16.06 1.03 -5.82
N ASN A 32 -16.23 -0.29 -5.73
CA ASN A 32 -17.15 -0.93 -4.80
C ASN A 32 -16.51 -2.21 -4.22
N GLY A 33 -16.00 -2.11 -2.99
CA GLY A 33 -15.42 -3.25 -2.26
C GLY A 33 -16.43 -4.35 -1.93
N ARG A 34 -17.74 -4.05 -1.95
CA ARG A 34 -18.82 -5.01 -1.67
C ARG A 34 -19.15 -5.95 -2.81
N THR A 35 -18.86 -5.53 -4.04
CA THR A 35 -19.26 -6.29 -5.23
C THR A 35 -18.07 -6.83 -6.01
N ILE A 36 -16.84 -6.39 -5.71
CA ILE A 36 -15.67 -6.96 -6.35
C ILE A 36 -15.43 -8.38 -5.83
N GLY A 37 -15.50 -9.36 -6.74
CA GLY A 37 -15.18 -10.75 -6.41
C GLY A 37 -13.70 -10.89 -6.04
N ARG A 38 -13.40 -11.73 -5.03
CA ARG A 38 -12.05 -11.86 -4.48
C ARG A 38 -10.98 -12.21 -5.51
N SER A 39 -11.28 -13.15 -6.41
CA SER A 39 -10.37 -13.53 -7.50
C SER A 39 -10.04 -12.35 -8.45
N SER A 40 -11.03 -11.51 -8.76
CA SER A 40 -10.83 -10.31 -9.58
C SER A 40 -9.97 -9.28 -8.85
N ALA A 41 -10.25 -9.08 -7.56
CA ALA A 41 -9.48 -8.17 -6.71
C ALA A 41 -8.01 -8.60 -6.60
N ASP A 42 -7.75 -9.89 -6.35
CA ASP A 42 -6.39 -10.43 -6.25
C ASP A 42 -5.61 -10.30 -7.58
N LYS A 43 -6.26 -10.58 -8.72
CA LYS A 43 -5.66 -10.38 -10.06
C LYS A 43 -5.29 -8.92 -10.30
N LEU A 44 -6.19 -8.01 -9.94
CA LEU A 44 -5.97 -6.57 -10.09
C LEU A 44 -4.82 -6.09 -9.20
N LEU A 45 -4.80 -6.48 -7.94
CA LEU A 45 -3.73 -6.14 -7.00
C LEU A 45 -2.37 -6.65 -7.47
N ARG A 46 -2.28 -7.90 -7.96
CA ARG A 46 -1.05 -8.43 -8.56
C ARG A 46 -0.61 -7.62 -9.77
N SER A 47 -1.55 -7.29 -10.66
CA SER A 47 -1.28 -6.47 -11.85
C SER A 47 -0.75 -5.09 -11.46
N TYR A 48 -1.38 -4.45 -10.47
CA TYR A 48 -0.95 -3.15 -9.95
C TYR A 48 0.46 -3.21 -9.37
N TRP A 49 0.72 -4.16 -8.48
CA TRP A 49 2.03 -4.28 -7.85
C TRP A 49 3.12 -4.68 -8.84
N ASN A 50 2.84 -5.54 -9.82
CA ASN A 50 3.77 -5.82 -10.91
C ASN A 50 4.06 -4.58 -11.76
N LYS A 51 3.06 -3.70 -11.97
CA LYS A 51 3.27 -2.41 -12.64
C LYS A 51 4.17 -1.49 -11.82
N MET A 52 3.97 -1.42 -10.50
CA MET A 52 4.83 -0.67 -9.59
C MET A 52 6.26 -1.21 -9.56
N ASP A 53 6.43 -2.53 -9.52
CA ASP A 53 7.75 -3.18 -9.54
C ASP A 53 8.51 -2.82 -10.83
N ARG A 54 7.85 -2.89 -12.00
CA ARG A 54 8.43 -2.47 -13.28
C ARG A 54 8.70 -0.97 -13.35
N LEU A 55 7.85 -0.15 -12.74
CA LEU A 55 8.02 1.30 -12.68
C LEU A 55 9.35 1.64 -12.00
N MET A 56 9.64 0.96 -10.88
CA MET A 56 10.81 1.22 -10.07
C MET A 56 12.07 0.58 -10.65
N PHE A 57 12.02 -0.70 -11.03
CA PHE A 57 13.22 -1.47 -11.39
C PHE A 57 13.36 -1.77 -12.89
N GLY A 58 12.41 -1.35 -13.73
CA GLY A 58 12.42 -1.64 -15.16
C GLY A 58 12.47 -3.15 -15.44
N LYS A 59 13.36 -3.58 -16.35
CA LYS A 59 13.52 -5.01 -16.69
C LYS A 59 14.05 -5.87 -15.55
N ALA A 60 14.70 -5.28 -14.54
CA ALA A 60 15.18 -6.03 -13.39
C ALA A 60 14.03 -6.58 -12.53
N ALA A 61 12.84 -5.96 -12.59
CA ALA A 61 11.65 -6.47 -11.92
C ALA A 61 11.32 -7.91 -12.36
N GLU A 62 11.47 -8.19 -13.66
CA GLU A 62 11.21 -9.53 -14.22
C GLU A 62 12.46 -10.41 -14.19
N ARG A 63 13.59 -9.88 -14.68
CA ARG A 63 14.82 -10.67 -14.90
C ARG A 63 15.53 -11.06 -13.60
N GLN A 64 15.36 -10.27 -12.55
CA GLN A 64 16.02 -10.45 -11.26
C GLN A 64 15.01 -10.52 -10.11
N ASN A 65 13.70 -10.61 -10.42
CA ASN A 65 12.61 -10.62 -9.46
C ASN A 65 12.70 -9.47 -8.44
N LYS A 66 13.16 -8.29 -8.87
CA LYS A 66 13.26 -7.11 -7.99
C LYS A 66 11.88 -6.50 -7.78
N ARG A 67 11.49 -6.32 -6.52
CA ARG A 67 10.18 -5.77 -6.16
C ARG A 67 10.29 -4.76 -5.05
N VAL A 68 9.34 -3.85 -4.99
CA VAL A 68 9.30 -2.82 -3.95
C VAL A 68 8.95 -3.51 -2.64
N PRO A 69 9.76 -3.38 -1.57
CA PRO A 69 9.45 -3.97 -0.28
C PRO A 69 8.12 -3.45 0.27
N ARG A 70 7.21 -4.38 0.57
CA ARG A 70 5.84 -4.09 0.98
C ARG A 70 5.21 -5.25 1.73
N TRP A 71 4.26 -4.92 2.60
CA TRP A 71 3.40 -5.87 3.31
C TRP A 71 1.95 -5.47 3.10
N CYS A 72 1.13 -6.38 2.59
CA CYS A 72 -0.24 -6.10 2.15
C CYS A 72 -1.24 -6.86 3.04
N PHE A 73 -2.30 -6.17 3.46
CA PHE A 73 -3.27 -6.66 4.42
C PHE A 73 -4.70 -6.52 3.89
N ALA A 74 -5.42 -7.62 3.77
CA ALA A 74 -6.84 -7.63 3.42
C ALA A 74 -7.69 -7.20 4.61
N HIS A 75 -8.58 -6.23 4.37
CA HIS A 75 -9.64 -5.83 5.28
C HIS A 75 -10.98 -5.95 4.57
N GLU A 76 -12.02 -6.31 5.33
CA GLU A 76 -13.40 -6.44 4.84
C GLU A 76 -14.35 -5.45 5.53
N GLY A 77 -13.83 -4.60 6.42
CA GLY A 77 -14.63 -3.63 7.17
C GLY A 77 -15.48 -4.28 8.26
N SER A 78 -16.23 -3.45 9.00
CA SER A 78 -17.00 -3.89 10.16
C SER A 78 -18.12 -4.89 9.84
N ASP A 79 -18.67 -4.84 8.62
CA ASP A 79 -19.72 -5.75 8.15
C ASP A 79 -19.20 -6.94 7.35
N SER A 80 -17.88 -7.05 7.15
CA SER A 80 -17.22 -8.14 6.40
C SER A 80 -17.56 -8.17 4.91
N GLU A 81 -18.13 -7.11 4.36
CA GLU A 81 -18.47 -7.05 2.94
C GLU A 81 -17.57 -6.09 2.16
N ASN A 82 -16.92 -5.12 2.80
CA ASN A 82 -16.19 -4.08 2.09
C ASN A 82 -14.72 -4.45 1.90
N PHE A 83 -14.41 -5.21 0.85
CA PHE A 83 -13.04 -5.61 0.56
C PHE A 83 -12.15 -4.41 0.17
N HIS A 84 -11.04 -4.24 0.86
CA HIS A 84 -9.97 -3.29 0.55
C HIS A 84 -8.62 -3.80 1.09
N VAL A 85 -7.53 -3.16 0.65
CA VAL A 85 -6.18 -3.57 1.06
C VAL A 85 -5.45 -2.42 1.70
N HIS A 86 -4.93 -2.64 2.91
CA HIS A 86 -3.92 -1.78 3.49
C HIS A 86 -2.52 -2.28 3.12
N PHE A 87 -1.54 -1.38 3.09
CA PHE A 87 -0.15 -1.76 2.90
C PHE A 87 0.80 -0.89 3.72
N ALA A 88 1.90 -1.50 4.15
CA ALA A 88 3.12 -0.82 4.58
C ALA A 88 4.17 -1.00 3.47
N LEU A 89 4.89 0.07 3.11
CA LEU A 89 5.84 0.04 2.00
C LEU A 89 7.11 0.85 2.34
N GLN A 90 8.25 0.31 1.96
CA GLN A 90 9.52 1.05 1.98
C GLN A 90 9.69 1.77 0.64
N ALA A 91 9.73 3.11 0.69
CA ALA A 91 9.82 3.92 -0.52
C ALA A 91 11.11 3.60 -1.30
N PRO A 92 11.01 3.24 -2.59
CA PRO A 92 12.15 2.95 -3.46
C PRO A 92 12.73 4.22 -4.11
N ILE A 93 12.35 5.40 -3.59
CA ILE A 93 12.85 6.73 -3.96
C ILE A 93 12.91 7.59 -2.70
N LEU A 94 13.81 8.58 -2.67
CA LEU A 94 14.03 9.43 -1.50
C LEU A 94 12.83 10.33 -1.16
N ASP A 95 12.15 10.86 -2.16
CA ASP A 95 10.97 11.70 -1.98
C ASP A 95 9.74 10.84 -1.67
N VAL A 96 9.46 10.65 -0.36
CA VAL A 96 8.38 9.81 0.14
C VAL A 96 6.99 10.37 -0.24
N ASP A 97 6.85 11.70 -0.25
CA ASP A 97 5.61 12.37 -0.68
C ASP A 97 5.34 12.07 -2.15
N HIS A 98 6.36 12.23 -2.99
CA HIS A 98 6.26 11.89 -4.40
C HIS A 98 5.92 10.42 -4.59
N MET A 99 6.51 9.51 -3.80
CA MET A 99 6.18 8.10 -3.86
C MET A 99 4.69 7.84 -3.55
N CYS A 100 4.13 8.48 -2.53
CA CYS A 100 2.71 8.40 -2.19
C CYS A 100 1.82 8.87 -3.36
N CYS A 101 2.19 10.00 -3.98
CA CYS A 101 1.50 10.53 -5.16
C CYS A 101 1.54 9.56 -6.34
N VAL A 102 2.69 8.94 -6.62
CA VAL A 102 2.85 7.95 -7.69
C VAL A 102 1.99 6.71 -7.43
N LEU A 103 2.02 6.17 -6.20
CA LEU A 103 1.20 5.02 -5.81
C LEU A 103 -0.29 5.28 -6.05
N ASN A 104 -0.79 6.42 -5.59
CA ASN A 104 -2.21 6.78 -5.70
C ASN A 104 -2.60 7.04 -7.15
N ALA A 105 -1.79 7.81 -7.89
CA ALA A 105 -2.04 8.11 -9.30
C ALA A 105 -2.04 6.84 -10.15
N VAL A 106 -1.07 5.95 -9.97
CA VAL A 106 -1.00 4.70 -10.75
C VAL A 106 -2.16 3.77 -10.39
N TRP A 107 -2.58 3.72 -9.13
CA TRP A 107 -3.73 2.92 -8.71
C TRP A 107 -5.02 3.45 -9.32
N ALA A 108 -5.32 4.74 -9.16
CA ALA A 108 -6.55 5.36 -9.66
C ALA A 108 -6.72 5.24 -11.19
N GLN A 109 -5.61 5.16 -11.92
CA GLN A 109 -5.59 4.95 -13.38
C GLN A 109 -5.48 3.47 -13.79
N HIS A 110 -5.34 2.53 -12.84
CA HIS A 110 -4.98 1.15 -13.16
C HIS A 110 -6.11 0.40 -13.86
N HIS A 111 -7.35 0.59 -13.38
CA HIS A 111 -8.50 -0.17 -13.87
C HIS A 111 -9.82 0.54 -13.53
N ALA A 112 -10.90 0.24 -14.26
CA ALA A 112 -12.22 0.82 -13.97
C ALA A 112 -12.79 0.44 -12.59
N GLN A 113 -12.23 -0.58 -11.93
CA GLN A 113 -12.64 -1.03 -10.59
C GLN A 113 -11.75 -0.49 -9.46
N THR A 114 -10.67 0.23 -9.74
CA THR A 114 -9.87 0.89 -8.71
C THR A 114 -10.50 2.21 -8.31
N ALA A 115 -10.50 2.53 -7.02
CA ALA A 115 -11.07 3.77 -6.53
C ALA A 115 -10.26 5.00 -6.97
N SER A 116 -10.95 6.14 -7.04
CA SER A 116 -10.34 7.43 -7.38
C SER A 116 -9.35 7.91 -6.32
N LEU A 117 -8.51 8.89 -6.69
CA LEU A 117 -7.49 9.48 -5.81
C LEU A 117 -8.01 9.87 -4.42
N ALA A 118 -9.23 10.41 -4.37
CA ALA A 118 -9.84 10.93 -3.14
C ALA A 118 -10.36 9.84 -2.19
N LYS A 119 -10.58 8.62 -2.70
CA LYS A 119 -11.07 7.49 -1.89
C LYS A 119 -9.95 6.66 -1.30
N ASN A 120 -8.79 6.63 -1.96
CA ASN A 120 -7.61 5.97 -1.41
C ASN A 120 -7.00 6.84 -0.31
N TRP A 121 -6.25 6.22 0.59
CA TRP A 121 -5.48 6.92 1.61
C TRP A 121 -4.03 6.48 1.49
N ILE A 122 -3.09 7.32 1.08
CA ILE A 122 -1.68 6.91 0.92
C ILE A 122 -0.80 8.08 1.36
N MET A 123 -0.03 7.89 2.43
CA MET A 123 0.77 8.96 3.03
C MET A 123 2.08 8.43 3.64
N PRO A 124 3.07 9.31 3.87
CA PRO A 124 4.21 8.98 4.72
C PRO A 124 3.72 8.60 6.12
N VAL A 125 4.27 7.53 6.68
CA VAL A 125 3.93 7.10 8.03
C VAL A 125 4.32 8.15 9.06
N GLN A 126 3.42 8.45 9.99
CA GLN A 126 3.69 9.35 11.13
C GLN A 126 4.01 8.53 12.40
N ASP A 127 3.24 7.46 12.65
CA ASP A 127 3.45 6.53 13.74
C ASP A 127 3.42 5.09 13.21
N ARG A 128 4.59 4.42 13.22
CA ARG A 128 4.72 3.03 12.74
C ARG A 128 4.02 2.03 13.65
N ALA A 129 4.01 2.24 14.96
CA ALA A 129 3.36 1.34 15.91
C ALA A 129 1.84 1.38 15.75
N ALA A 130 1.28 2.58 15.64
CA ALA A 130 -0.14 2.76 15.39
C ALA A 130 -0.54 2.15 14.03
N ALA A 131 0.20 2.43 12.97
CA ALA A 131 -0.07 1.86 11.64
C ALA A 131 0.08 0.33 11.59
N ALA A 132 1.10 -0.25 12.23
CA ALA A 132 1.27 -1.71 12.32
C ALA A 132 0.13 -2.38 13.09
N SER A 133 -0.30 -1.79 14.21
CA SER A 133 -1.46 -2.26 14.97
C SER A 133 -2.73 -2.19 14.11
N TYR A 134 -2.88 -1.11 13.35
CA TYR A 134 -4.05 -0.89 12.50
C TYR A 134 -4.13 -1.87 11.33
N VAL A 135 -3.06 -2.06 10.54
CA VAL A 135 -3.11 -2.98 9.38
C VAL A 135 -3.36 -4.43 9.78
N THR A 136 -2.98 -4.81 11.00
CA THR A 136 -3.20 -6.15 11.55
C THR A 136 -4.51 -6.29 12.33
N ARG A 137 -5.36 -5.25 12.38
CA ARG A 137 -6.55 -5.23 13.26
C ARG A 137 -7.60 -6.28 12.90
N GLU A 138 -7.67 -6.76 11.66
CA GLU A 138 -8.66 -7.77 11.27
C GLU A 138 -8.15 -9.21 11.48
N TYR A 139 -6.92 -9.38 11.96
CA TYR A 139 -6.30 -10.69 12.17
C TYR A 139 -7.08 -11.54 13.20
N TRP A 140 -7.69 -10.92 14.20
CA TRP A 140 -8.52 -11.66 15.16
C TRP A 140 -9.72 -12.34 14.50
N ARG A 141 -10.23 -11.81 13.37
CA ARG A 141 -11.36 -12.35 12.61
C ARG A 141 -10.90 -13.25 11.47
N MET A 142 -10.00 -12.77 10.62
CA MET A 142 -9.59 -13.44 9.38
C MET A 142 -8.37 -14.37 9.56
N GLY A 143 -7.65 -14.27 10.68
CA GLY A 143 -6.41 -15.01 10.91
C GLY A 143 -5.36 -14.71 9.83
N SER A 144 -4.67 -15.75 9.37
CA SER A 144 -3.68 -15.63 8.28
C SER A 144 -4.24 -15.04 6.99
N GLY A 145 -5.55 -15.11 6.73
CA GLY A 145 -6.19 -14.48 5.58
C GLY A 145 -6.11 -12.95 5.56
N THR A 146 -5.75 -12.31 6.68
CA THR A 146 -5.44 -10.88 6.72
C THR A 146 -4.16 -10.57 5.95
N LEU A 147 -3.11 -11.40 6.05
CA LEU A 147 -1.84 -11.14 5.35
C LEU A 147 -1.90 -11.69 3.92
N LEU A 148 -1.59 -10.84 2.94
CA LEU A 148 -1.60 -11.21 1.53
C LEU A 148 -0.19 -11.62 1.10
N ASP A 149 0.23 -12.80 1.52
CA ASP A 149 1.61 -13.31 1.36
C ASP A 149 2.15 -13.14 -0.07
N GLU A 150 1.33 -13.46 -1.08
CA GLU A 150 1.74 -13.40 -2.48
C GLU A 150 1.87 -11.97 -3.04
N LEU A 151 1.34 -10.97 -2.33
CA LEU A 151 1.54 -9.56 -2.62
C LEU A 151 2.66 -8.94 -1.79
N CYS A 152 3.09 -9.58 -0.70
CA CYS A 152 4.16 -9.12 0.15
C CYS A 152 5.53 -9.37 -0.48
N TRP A 153 6.49 -8.54 -0.10
CA TRP A 153 7.88 -8.68 -0.50
C TRP A 153 8.80 -7.97 0.50
N ASP A 154 9.84 -8.65 0.96
CA ASP A 154 10.82 -8.13 1.92
C ASP A 154 12.27 -8.42 1.48
N ARG A 155 12.46 -8.93 0.26
CA ARG A 155 13.75 -9.45 -0.22
C ARG A 155 14.60 -8.47 -1.02
N THR A 156 14.14 -7.23 -1.23
CA THR A 156 14.93 -6.20 -1.93
C THR A 156 15.57 -5.28 -0.90
N PRO A 157 16.90 -5.34 -0.69
CA PRO A 157 17.57 -4.47 0.27
C PRO A 157 17.54 -2.99 -0.14
N ALA A 158 17.62 -2.09 0.84
CA ALA A 158 17.67 -0.64 0.62
C ALA A 158 18.81 -0.23 -0.33
N ASP A 159 20.00 -0.78 -0.14
CA ASP A 159 21.16 -0.50 -1.01
C ASP A 159 20.91 -0.90 -2.47
N THR A 160 20.15 -1.97 -2.69
CA THR A 160 19.75 -2.35 -4.04
C THR A 160 18.78 -1.33 -4.64
N MET A 161 17.83 -0.81 -3.86
CA MET A 161 16.90 0.22 -4.35
C MET A 161 17.65 1.50 -4.74
N ALA A 162 18.62 1.92 -3.93
CA ALA A 162 19.44 3.10 -4.18
C ALA A 162 20.17 3.05 -5.53
N GLN A 163 20.57 1.87 -6.00
CA GLN A 163 21.21 1.70 -7.32
C GLN A 163 20.30 2.07 -8.51
N TYR A 164 18.98 2.11 -8.31
CA TYR A 164 18.00 2.47 -9.35
C TYR A 164 17.59 3.95 -9.31
N HIS A 165 18.13 4.73 -8.37
CA HIS A 165 17.88 6.17 -8.25
C HIS A 165 18.63 6.95 -9.35
N HIS A 166 18.16 6.82 -10.58
CA HIS A 166 18.77 7.44 -11.76
C HIS A 166 17.70 7.90 -12.75
N ASP A 167 18.06 8.74 -13.72
CA ASP A 167 17.12 9.41 -14.65
C ASP A 167 16.12 8.47 -15.33
N GLN A 168 16.51 7.23 -15.66
CA GLN A 168 15.57 6.28 -16.28
C GLN A 168 14.40 5.90 -15.34
N GLN A 169 14.60 5.85 -14.03
CA GLN A 169 13.52 5.60 -13.06
C GLN A 169 12.58 6.81 -13.03
N ALA A 170 13.12 8.03 -12.94
CA ALA A 170 12.35 9.26 -12.99
C ALA A 170 11.53 9.37 -14.30
N HIS A 171 12.13 9.04 -15.46
CA HIS A 171 11.42 9.01 -16.73
C HIS A 171 10.28 7.99 -16.76
N ARG A 172 10.46 6.79 -16.20
CA ARG A 172 9.37 5.81 -16.10
C ARG A 172 8.24 6.34 -15.22
N ILE A 173 8.56 6.94 -14.07
CA ILE A 173 7.59 7.53 -13.14
C ILE A 173 6.75 8.61 -13.84
N THR A 174 7.40 9.60 -14.47
CA THR A 174 6.72 10.69 -15.20
C THR A 174 5.84 10.19 -16.36
N ARG A 175 6.20 9.06 -16.98
CA ARG A 175 5.38 8.43 -18.02
C ARG A 175 4.19 7.65 -17.48
N ALA A 176 4.28 7.10 -16.26
CA ALA A 176 3.23 6.28 -15.67
C ALA A 176 2.08 7.12 -15.08
N ALA A 177 2.37 8.34 -14.63
CA ALA A 177 1.39 9.31 -14.20
C ALA A 177 1.76 10.68 -14.76
N SER A 178 0.88 11.25 -15.59
CA SER A 178 1.14 12.57 -16.19
C SER A 178 1.28 13.65 -15.11
N PRO A 179 1.90 14.80 -15.42
CA PRO A 179 2.02 15.91 -14.46
C PRO A 179 0.67 16.39 -13.90
N LEU A 180 -0.43 16.25 -14.66
CA LEU A 180 -1.76 16.56 -14.16
C LEU A 180 -2.21 15.58 -13.06
N TRP A 181 -2.05 14.28 -13.30
CA TRP A 181 -2.37 13.24 -12.31
C TRP A 181 -1.52 13.34 -11.06
N LEU A 182 -0.22 13.62 -11.21
CA LEU A 182 0.68 13.81 -10.07
C LEU A 182 0.29 15.04 -9.23
N ARG A 183 -0.12 16.15 -9.86
CA ARG A 183 -0.64 17.33 -9.14
C ARG A 183 -1.93 17.02 -8.38
N GLN A 184 -2.86 16.29 -8.99
CA GLN A 184 -4.10 15.88 -8.31
C GLN A 184 -3.82 14.91 -7.15
N ALA A 185 -2.88 13.98 -7.33
CA ALA A 185 -2.45 13.09 -6.26
C ALA A 185 -1.78 13.86 -5.11
N GLN A 186 -1.00 14.90 -5.42
CA GLN A 186 -0.42 15.79 -4.41
C GLN A 186 -1.50 16.56 -3.63
N GLN A 187 -2.54 17.05 -4.31
CA GLN A 187 -3.69 17.69 -3.64
C GLN A 187 -4.39 16.72 -2.69
N ALA A 188 -4.61 15.47 -3.13
CA ALA A 188 -5.19 14.43 -2.28
C ALA A 188 -4.30 14.11 -1.06
N LEU A 189 -2.98 13.99 -1.26
CA LEU A 189 -2.02 13.79 -0.17
C LEU A 189 -2.04 14.94 0.83
N ASN A 190 -2.03 16.19 0.36
CA ASN A 190 -2.07 17.36 1.23
C ASN A 190 -3.35 17.41 2.06
N ALA A 191 -4.50 17.06 1.46
CA ALA A 191 -5.76 16.97 2.17
C ALA A 191 -5.72 15.87 3.26
N GLN A 192 -5.12 14.71 2.96
CA GLN A 192 -4.96 13.62 3.93
C GLN A 192 -4.06 14.01 5.10
N LYS A 193 -2.93 14.69 4.83
CA LYS A 193 -2.05 15.21 5.88
C LYS A 193 -2.77 16.20 6.80
N ALA A 194 -3.48 17.17 6.22
CA ALA A 194 -4.25 18.14 6.98
C ALA A 194 -5.35 17.47 7.83
N GLN A 195 -6.05 16.48 7.28
CA GLN A 195 -7.04 15.70 8.03
C GLN A 195 -6.38 14.94 9.20
N TYR A 196 -5.22 14.32 8.97
CA TYR A 196 -4.52 13.54 9.99
C TYR A 196 -4.09 14.42 11.15
N GLU A 197 -3.52 15.59 10.85
CA GLU A 197 -3.13 16.59 11.85
C GLU A 197 -4.33 17.10 12.65
N ALA A 198 -5.49 17.29 12.02
CA ALA A 198 -6.69 17.78 12.68
C ALA A 198 -7.37 16.74 13.60
N SER A 199 -7.17 15.44 13.36
CA SER A 199 -7.90 14.37 14.04
C SER A 199 -7.06 13.54 15.01
N GLY A 200 -5.74 13.46 14.79
CA GLY A 200 -4.80 12.74 15.65
C GLY A 200 -5.02 11.22 15.71
N ASP A 201 -5.89 10.62 14.90
CA ASP A 201 -6.23 9.19 14.97
C ASP A 201 -6.38 8.54 13.57
N LEU A 202 -6.05 7.24 13.51
CA LEU A 202 -6.08 6.38 12.30
C LEU A 202 -7.50 5.99 11.86
N GLN A 203 -8.55 6.29 12.65
CA GLN A 203 -9.94 5.97 12.31
C GLN A 203 -10.40 6.52 10.94
N MET A 204 -9.75 7.57 10.45
CA MET A 204 -10.08 8.15 9.14
C MET A 204 -9.68 7.27 7.96
N MET A 205 -8.79 6.29 8.16
CA MET A 205 -8.34 5.36 7.11
C MET A 205 -9.46 4.42 6.65
N GLU A 206 -10.56 4.30 7.43
CA GLU A 206 -11.78 3.56 7.06
C GLU A 206 -12.78 4.41 6.26
N ARG A 207 -12.88 5.72 6.51
CA ARG A 207 -14.03 6.57 6.15
C ARG A 207 -14.01 7.16 4.72
N GLY A 208 -13.95 6.31 3.69
CA GLY A 208 -13.99 6.74 2.28
C GLY A 208 -14.50 5.71 1.28
#